data_AF-A0A132AEQ4-F1
#
_entry.id   AF-A0A132AEQ4-F1
#
_cell.length_a   1.000
_cell.length_b   1.000
_cell.length_c   1.000
_cell.angle_alpha   90.00
_cell.angle_beta   90.00
_cell.angle_gamma   90.00
#
_symmetry.space_group_name_H-M   'P 1'
#
loop_
_entity.id
_entity.type
_entity.pdbx_description
1 polymer ?
#
loop_
_entity_poly.entity_id
_entity_poly.type
_entity_poly.pdbx_seq_one_letter_code
_entity_poly.pdbx_strand_id
1 'polypeptide(L)'
;MSNVYLAHLKMDLEETLSWLSTLGGAYSSLGDHNLRFAKLAETITFSQLRLSSIYDDPNLRARCLIYLSHSWCQQGKRREAIKLIKYYLYPFLVHLGPRSDVIVRRMYQALCFRIKYIYKYFNINLERERSLKSS
;
A
#
# COMPACT_ATOMS: atom_id res chain seq x y z
N MET A 1 26.78 13.68 -13.67
CA MET A 1 25.30 13.57 -13.75
C MET A 1 24.73 14.95 -14.03
N SER A 2 23.91 15.13 -15.08
CA SER A 2 23.45 16.46 -15.51
C SER A 2 22.25 16.95 -14.70
N ASN A 3 22.16 18.26 -14.52
CA ASN A 3 21.10 18.95 -13.76
C ASN A 3 19.69 18.70 -14.34
N VAL A 4 19.62 18.45 -15.65
CA VAL A 4 18.38 18.11 -16.38
C VAL A 4 17.83 16.74 -16.01
N TYR A 5 18.69 15.76 -15.69
CA TYR A 5 18.25 14.43 -15.27
C TYR A 5 17.62 14.46 -13.87
N LEU A 6 18.22 15.25 -12.96
CA LEU A 6 17.69 15.44 -11.61
C LEU A 6 16.35 16.21 -11.62
N ALA A 7 16.19 17.17 -12.54
CA ALA A 7 14.95 17.91 -12.70
C ALA A 7 13.80 17.02 -13.21
N HIS A 8 14.03 16.19 -14.24
CA HIS A 8 13.02 15.25 -14.72
C HIS A 8 12.64 14.21 -13.67
N LEU A 9 13.64 13.64 -12.98
CA LEU A 9 13.39 12.64 -11.96
C LEU A 9 12.63 13.24 -10.76
N LYS A 10 12.84 14.53 -10.45
CA LYS A 10 12.08 15.29 -9.44
C LYS A 10 10.65 15.61 -9.92
N MET A 11 10.44 15.94 -11.19
CA MET A 11 9.09 16.11 -11.75
C MET A 11 8.31 14.80 -11.76
N ASP A 12 8.94 13.70 -12.21
CA ASP A 12 8.35 12.37 -12.15
C ASP A 12 7.99 12.02 -10.70
N LEU A 13 8.86 12.36 -9.74
CA LEU A 13 8.60 12.17 -8.32
C LEU A 13 7.42 13.03 -7.83
N GLU A 14 7.39 14.33 -8.12
CA GLU A 14 6.32 15.24 -7.70
C GLU A 14 4.97 14.90 -8.34
N GLU A 15 4.97 14.56 -9.62
CA GLU A 15 3.80 14.02 -10.31
C GLU A 15 3.35 12.76 -9.59
N THR A 16 4.22 11.78 -9.45
CA THR A 16 3.92 10.47 -8.85
C THR A 16 3.47 10.57 -7.37
N LEU A 17 4.00 11.53 -6.61
CA LEU A 17 3.59 11.85 -5.23
C LEU A 17 2.24 12.59 -5.19
N SER A 18 1.98 13.46 -6.16
CA SER A 18 0.67 14.12 -6.37
C SER A 18 -0.41 13.10 -6.72
N TRP A 19 -0.09 12.09 -7.53
CA TRP A 19 -0.94 10.93 -7.78
C TRP A 19 -1.27 10.18 -6.46
N LEU A 20 -0.34 10.02 -5.53
CA LEU A 20 -0.61 9.25 -4.30
C LEU A 20 -1.46 9.96 -3.24
N SER A 21 -1.36 11.29 -3.13
CA SER A 21 -2.07 12.05 -2.09
C SER A 21 -3.54 12.29 -2.41
N THR A 22 -3.87 12.58 -3.68
CA THR A 22 -5.25 12.81 -4.14
C THR A 22 -5.85 11.55 -4.78
N LEU A 23 -5.11 10.88 -5.67
CA LEU A 23 -5.60 9.67 -6.34
C LEU A 23 -5.36 8.41 -5.51
N GLY A 24 -4.44 8.36 -4.54
CA GLY A 24 -4.30 7.17 -3.67
C GLY A 24 -5.56 6.86 -2.86
N GLY A 25 -6.28 7.88 -2.38
CA GLY A 25 -7.61 7.73 -1.79
C GLY A 25 -8.67 7.33 -2.82
N ALA A 26 -8.67 7.94 -4.01
CA ALA A 26 -9.62 7.62 -5.07
C ALA A 26 -9.43 6.21 -5.64
N TYR A 27 -8.21 5.76 -5.90
CA TYR A 27 -7.85 4.40 -6.33
C TYR A 27 -8.06 3.39 -5.20
N SER A 28 -7.87 3.79 -3.95
CA SER A 28 -8.31 2.99 -2.80
C SER A 28 -9.83 2.80 -2.84
N SER A 29 -10.63 3.83 -3.08
CA SER A 29 -12.09 3.65 -3.18
C SER A 29 -12.51 2.89 -4.45
N LEU A 30 -11.91 3.19 -5.60
CA LEU A 30 -12.22 2.52 -6.88
C LEU A 30 -11.75 1.07 -6.90
N GLY A 31 -10.60 0.78 -6.31
CA GLY A 31 -10.04 -0.57 -6.20
C GLY A 31 -10.90 -1.50 -5.34
N ASP A 32 -11.71 -0.95 -4.43
CA ASP A 32 -12.67 -1.72 -3.64
C ASP A 32 -13.82 -2.27 -4.49
N HIS A 33 -14.12 -1.60 -5.61
CA HIS A 33 -15.23 -1.95 -6.50
C HIS A 33 -14.75 -2.49 -7.85
N ASN A 34 -13.48 -2.29 -8.21
CA ASN A 34 -12.97 -2.63 -9.52
C ASN A 34 -11.49 -3.05 -9.47
N LEU A 35 -11.27 -4.34 -9.75
CA LEU A 35 -9.97 -5.00 -9.75
C LEU A 35 -8.93 -4.34 -10.68
N ARG A 36 -9.35 -3.72 -11.79
CA ARG A 36 -8.45 -3.06 -12.74
C ARG A 36 -7.70 -1.91 -12.08
N PHE A 37 -8.38 -1.11 -11.27
CA PHE A 37 -7.75 0.00 -10.55
C PHE A 37 -6.80 -0.50 -9.46
N ALA A 38 -7.15 -1.59 -8.76
CA ALA A 38 -6.24 -2.20 -7.81
C ALA A 38 -4.94 -2.68 -8.49
N LYS A 39 -5.03 -3.37 -9.63
CA LYS A 39 -3.86 -3.79 -10.42
C LYS A 39 -3.03 -2.61 -10.93
N LEU A 40 -3.69 -1.55 -11.41
CA LEU A 40 -2.98 -0.35 -11.86
C LEU A 40 -2.22 0.32 -10.70
N ALA A 41 -2.84 0.39 -9.52
CA ALA A 41 -2.19 0.90 -8.32
C ALA A 41 -0.96 0.06 -7.92
N GLU A 42 -1.02 -1.27 -8.03
CA GLU A 42 0.14 -2.15 -7.82
C GLU A 42 1.29 -1.82 -8.78
N THR A 43 1.00 -1.71 -10.09
CA THR A 43 2.01 -1.38 -11.10
C THR A 43 2.69 -0.04 -10.85
N ILE A 44 1.91 1.01 -10.58
CA ILE A 44 2.43 2.35 -10.27
C ILE A 44 3.31 2.30 -9.02
N THR A 45 2.86 1.58 -7.99
CA THR A 45 3.58 1.46 -6.71
C THR A 45 4.93 0.75 -6.88
N PHE A 46 5.05 -0.24 -7.78
CA PHE A 46 6.35 -0.87 -8.05
C PHE A 46 7.36 0.10 -8.68
N SER A 47 6.92 0.94 -9.62
CA SER A 47 7.77 1.99 -10.20
C SER A 47 8.23 2.97 -9.11
N GLN A 48 7.32 3.39 -8.22
CA GLN A 48 7.63 4.25 -7.08
C GLN A 48 8.61 3.63 -6.10
N LEU A 49 8.46 2.33 -5.82
CA LEU A 49 9.35 1.62 -4.91
C LEU A 49 10.78 1.59 -5.45
N ARG A 50 10.95 1.43 -6.77
CA ARG A 50 12.25 1.54 -7.44
C ARG A 50 12.83 2.94 -7.27
N LEU A 51 12.05 3.99 -7.49
CA LEU A 51 12.47 5.38 -7.29
C LEU A 51 12.87 5.65 -5.83
N SER A 52 12.10 5.15 -4.85
CA SER A 52 12.41 5.31 -3.42
C SER A 52 13.79 4.78 -3.04
N SER A 53 14.26 3.74 -3.74
CA SER A 53 15.59 3.17 -3.54
C SER A 53 16.69 3.98 -4.20
N ILE A 54 16.40 4.63 -5.34
CA ILE A 54 17.36 5.52 -6.02
C ILE A 54 17.61 6.78 -5.18
N TYR A 55 16.57 7.28 -4.52
CA TYR A 55 16.62 8.52 -3.73
C TYR A 55 16.94 8.34 -2.26
N ASP A 56 17.03 7.09 -1.79
CA ASP A 56 17.14 6.75 -0.38
C ASP A 56 16.12 7.49 0.50
N ASP A 57 14.87 7.61 0.02
CA ASP A 57 13.76 8.20 0.77
C ASP A 57 12.99 7.08 1.51
N PRO A 58 13.23 6.91 2.82
CA PRO A 58 12.57 5.86 3.56
C PRO A 58 11.09 6.14 3.81
N ASN A 59 10.66 7.40 3.83
CA ASN A 59 9.24 7.74 3.99
C ASN A 59 8.48 7.41 2.70
N LEU A 60 9.03 7.72 1.53
CA LEU A 60 8.47 7.26 0.26
C LEU A 60 8.40 5.74 0.18
N ARG A 61 9.47 5.04 0.58
CA ARG A 61 9.47 3.57 0.62
C ARG A 61 8.36 3.03 1.52
N ALA A 62 8.17 3.60 2.71
CA ALA A 62 7.09 3.20 3.61
C ALA A 62 5.70 3.42 2.98
N ARG A 63 5.47 4.58 2.35
CA ARG A 63 4.21 4.85 1.63
C ARG A 63 3.95 3.81 0.54
N CYS A 64 4.97 3.48 -0.28
CA CYS A 64 4.86 2.47 -1.33
C CYS A 64 4.46 1.10 -0.76
N LEU A 65 5.12 0.65 0.31
CA LEU A 65 4.79 -0.63 0.96
C LEU A 65 3.36 -0.66 1.52
N ILE A 66 2.86 0.46 2.03
CA ILE A 66 1.46 0.60 2.46
C ILE A 66 0.51 0.48 1.28
N TYR A 67 0.75 1.21 0.18
CA TYR A 67 -0.11 1.16 -1.01
C TYR A 67 -0.12 -0.21 -1.68
N LEU A 68 1.03 -0.88 -1.75
CA LEU A 68 1.12 -2.23 -2.29
C LEU A 68 0.30 -3.22 -1.46
N SER A 69 0.41 -3.13 -0.13
CA SER A 69 -0.39 -3.93 0.79
C SER A 69 -1.89 -3.71 0.59
N HIS A 70 -2.30 -2.44 0.41
CA HIS A 70 -3.68 -2.08 0.17
C HIS A 70 -4.21 -2.65 -1.15
N SER A 71 -3.47 -2.46 -2.23
CA SER A 71 -3.81 -2.99 -3.54
C SER A 71 -3.95 -4.52 -3.52
N TRP A 72 -3.02 -5.22 -2.87
CA TRP A 72 -3.11 -6.68 -2.73
C TRP A 72 -4.34 -7.13 -1.95
N CYS A 73 -4.72 -6.41 -0.88
CA CYS A 73 -5.98 -6.68 -0.19
C CYS A 73 -7.20 -6.55 -1.12
N GLN A 74 -7.24 -5.51 -1.96
CA GLN A 74 -8.32 -5.26 -2.92
C GLN A 74 -8.38 -6.32 -4.03
N GLN A 75 -7.22 -6.84 -4.43
CA GLN A 75 -7.13 -7.94 -5.41
C GLN A 75 -7.47 -9.32 -4.82
N GLY A 76 -7.76 -9.41 -3.52
CA GLY A 76 -7.98 -10.69 -2.84
C GLY A 76 -6.67 -11.43 -2.47
N LYS A 77 -5.49 -10.87 -2.78
CA LYS A 77 -4.14 -11.37 -2.40
C LYS A 77 -3.83 -11.08 -0.93
N ARG A 78 -4.75 -11.47 -0.03
CA ARG A 78 -4.71 -11.08 1.37
C ARG A 78 -3.47 -11.65 2.06
N ARG A 79 -3.18 -12.94 1.84
CA ARG A 79 -2.05 -13.64 2.47
C ARG A 79 -0.72 -12.97 2.15
N GLU A 80 -0.56 -12.53 0.92
CA GLU A 80 0.60 -11.80 0.40
C GLU A 80 0.72 -10.44 1.08
N ALA A 81 -0.39 -9.68 1.17
CA ALA A 81 -0.42 -8.40 1.88
C ALA A 81 -0.01 -8.55 3.35
N ILE A 82 -0.51 -9.57 4.03
CA ILE A 82 -0.16 -9.85 5.43
C ILE A 82 1.33 -10.18 5.58
N LYS A 83 1.87 -11.01 4.68
CA LYS A 83 3.30 -11.34 4.66
C LYS A 83 4.14 -10.08 4.44
N LEU A 84 3.77 -9.24 3.48
CA LEU A 84 4.45 -7.97 3.21
C LEU A 84 4.48 -7.08 4.46
N ILE A 85 3.35 -6.97 5.15
CA ILE A 85 3.24 -6.14 6.34
C ILE A 85 4.09 -6.68 7.47
N LYS A 86 3.94 -7.98 7.77
CA LYS A 86 4.59 -8.62 8.92
C LYS A 86 6.11 -8.68 8.76
N TYR A 87 6.58 -9.04 7.57
CA TYR A 87 8.00 -9.35 7.36
C TYR A 87 8.81 -8.16 6.81
N TYR A 88 8.16 -7.15 6.23
CA TYR A 88 8.87 -6.02 5.62
C TYR A 88 8.41 -4.67 6.19
N LEU A 89 7.13 -4.30 6.05
CA LEU A 89 6.67 -2.96 6.41
C LEU A 89 6.81 -2.67 7.91
N TYR A 90 6.33 -3.57 8.78
CA TYR A 90 6.39 -3.35 10.23
C TYR A 90 7.83 -3.25 10.75
N PRO A 91 8.75 -4.20 10.44
CA PRO A 91 10.15 -4.06 10.81
C PRO A 91 10.78 -2.78 10.27
N PHE A 92 10.46 -2.40 9.04
CA PHE A 92 10.96 -1.17 8.42
C PHE A 92 10.50 0.09 9.17
N LEU A 93 9.22 0.18 9.54
CA LEU A 93 8.68 1.30 10.32
C LEU A 93 9.26 1.36 11.74
N VAL A 94 9.46 0.21 12.39
CA VAL A 94 10.13 0.12 13.70
C VAL A 94 11.56 0.64 13.60
N HIS A 95 12.30 0.23 12.57
CA HIS A 95 13.66 0.74 12.33
C HIS A 95 13.68 2.24 12.05
N LEU A 96 12.70 2.76 11.29
CA LEU A 96 12.60 4.17 10.99
C LEU A 96 12.30 5.02 12.24
N GLY A 97 11.54 4.46 13.18
CA GLY A 97 11.27 5.06 14.48
C GLY A 97 10.73 6.48 14.36
N PRO A 98 11.29 7.46 15.11
CA PRO A 98 10.87 8.86 15.06
C PRO A 98 11.06 9.54 13.69
N ARG A 99 11.95 9.01 12.83
CA ARG A 99 12.20 9.56 11.48
C ARG A 99 11.05 9.30 10.50
N SER A 100 10.12 8.42 10.86
CA SER A 100 8.88 8.26 10.11
C SER A 100 8.04 9.54 10.18
N ASP A 101 7.49 9.94 9.06
CA ASP A 101 6.54 11.05 8.99
C ASP A 101 5.23 10.66 9.72
N VAL A 102 4.60 11.64 10.37
CA VAL A 102 3.26 11.51 10.98
C VAL A 102 2.25 10.97 9.95
N ILE A 103 2.34 11.40 8.70
CA ILE A 103 1.45 10.93 7.64
C ILE A 103 1.62 9.41 7.42
N VAL A 104 2.86 8.93 7.33
CA VAL A 104 3.17 7.49 7.16
C VAL A 104 2.60 6.68 8.32
N ARG A 105 2.76 7.16 9.56
CA ARG A 105 2.19 6.49 10.74
C ARG A 105 0.66 6.40 10.70
N ARG A 106 -0.01 7.49 10.30
CA ARG A 106 -1.48 7.52 10.14
C ARG A 106 -1.94 6.56 9.03
N MET A 107 -1.22 6.53 7.91
CA MET A 107 -1.51 5.61 6.80
C MET A 107 -1.36 4.15 7.25
N TYR A 108 -0.31 3.83 8.00
CA TYR A 108 -0.11 2.50 8.55
C TYR A 108 -1.23 2.10 9.51
N GLN A 109 -1.66 3.00 10.41
CA GLN A 109 -2.79 2.76 11.30
C GLN A 109 -4.08 2.48 10.52
N ALA A 110 -4.38 3.28 9.49
CA ALA A 110 -5.54 3.06 8.62
C ALA A 110 -5.49 1.69 7.92
N LEU A 111 -4.32 1.27 7.43
CA LEU A 111 -4.11 -0.05 6.86
C LEU A 111 -4.39 -1.17 7.88
N CYS A 112 -3.90 -1.03 9.12
CA CYS A 112 -4.17 -2.01 10.18
C CYS A 112 -5.67 -2.13 10.50
N PHE A 113 -6.38 -1.01 10.60
CA PHE A 113 -7.84 -1.02 10.80
C PHE A 113 -8.56 -1.74 9.66
N ARG A 114 -8.18 -1.43 8.42
CA ARG A 114 -8.76 -2.05 7.23
C ARG A 114 -8.52 -3.55 7.18
N ILE A 115 -7.31 -4.00 7.50
CA ILE A 115 -6.98 -5.43 7.53
C ILE A 115 -7.74 -6.14 8.64
N LYS A 116 -7.83 -5.54 9.83
CA LYS A 116 -8.62 -6.09 10.94
C LYS A 116 -10.10 -6.25 10.56
N TYR A 117 -10.65 -5.27 9.83
CA TYR A 117 -12.00 -5.34 9.28
C TYR A 117 -12.15 -6.48 8.25
N ILE A 118 -11.24 -6.55 7.28
CA ILE A 118 -11.22 -7.60 6.25
C ILE A 118 -11.13 -9.00 6.88
N TYR A 119 -10.29 -9.18 7.90
CA TYR A 119 -10.16 -10.45 8.61
C TYR A 119 -11.41 -10.83 9.38
N LYS A 120 -12.02 -9.88 10.10
CA LYS A 120 -13.27 -10.12 10.83
C LYS A 120 -14.37 -10.60 9.88
N TYR A 121 -14.51 -9.95 8.72
CA TYR A 121 -15.49 -10.34 7.70
C TYR A 121 -15.17 -11.67 7.02
N PHE A 122 -13.89 -11.96 6.78
CA PHE A 122 -13.48 -13.23 6.17
C PHE A 122 -13.83 -14.43 7.05
N ASN A 123 -13.57 -14.34 8.36
CA ASN A 123 -13.91 -15.40 9.30
C ASN A 123 -15.43 -15.62 9.39
N ILE A 124 -16.22 -14.54 9.45
CA ILE A 124 -17.69 -14.61 9.47
C ILE A 124 -18.25 -15.27 8.20
N ASN A 125 -17.72 -14.94 7.02
CA ASN A 125 -18.19 -15.52 5.76
C ASN A 125 -17.76 -16.99 5.60
N LEU A 126 -16.56 -17.36 6.07
CA LEU A 126 -16.12 -18.76 6.12
C LEU A 126 -16.99 -19.61 7.06
N GLU A 127 -17.39 -19.06 8.21
CA GLU A 127 -18.31 -19.72 9.14
C GLU A 127 -19.69 -19.92 8.51
N ARG A 128 -20.23 -18.91 7.81
CA ARG A 128 -21.50 -19.02 7.07
C ARG A 128 -21.46 -20.04 5.93
N GLU A 129 -20.40 -20.06 5.14
CA GLU A 129 -20.22 -21.03 4.05
C GLU A 129 -20.07 -22.47 4.58
N ARG A 130 -19.45 -22.64 5.76
CA ARG A 130 -19.37 -23.94 6.44
C ARG A 130 -20.73 -24.39 6.96
N SER A 131 -21.52 -23.50 7.55
CA SER A 131 -22.88 -23.85 8.03
C SER A 131 -23.87 -24.20 6.91
N LEU A 132 -23.70 -23.60 5.72
CA LEU A 132 -24.51 -23.88 4.54
C LEU A 132 -24.15 -25.20 3.85
N LYS A 133 -22.90 -25.69 4.03
CA LYS A 133 -22.44 -26.98 3.49
C LYS A 133 -22.70 -28.17 4.43
N SER A 134 -23.13 -27.90 5.66
CA SER A 134 -23.48 -28.89 6.68
C SER A 134 -24.99 -29.06 6.86
N SER A 135 -25.80 -28.42 6.01
CA SER A 135 -27.26 -28.59 5.89
C SER A 135 -27.57 -29.23 4.55
#